data_AF-T5KDH2-F1
#
_entry.id   AF-T5KDH2-F1
#
_cell.length_a   1.000
_cell.length_b   1.000
_cell.length_c   1.000
_cell.angle_alpha   90.00
_cell.angle_beta   90.00
_cell.angle_gamma   90.00
#
_symmetry.space_group_name_H-M   'P 1'
#
loop_
_entity.id
_entity.type
_entity.pdbx_description
1 polymer ?
#
loop_
_entity_poly.entity_id
_entity_poly.type
_entity_poly.pdbx_seq_one_letter_code
_entity_poly.pdbx_strand_id
1 'polypeptide(L)'
;MTAPTLVAFDLDDTLAPSKGLIDPRIAALLRTLLRTVDVAIISGGNEAQFRSQVIAQLGNADPSDLARLHLLPTCGTRYLRHDGTDFAPVYAHDLSEADKQAALTALREEAERLGLWEAEPWGDILEDRGSQITFSALGQRAPREAKHDWDPTGAKRAALRDAVAARLPGLEVRSGGSTSIDITQAGIDKAFGMRQLAAHTGIALAEMLFYGDRLDEGGNDYPVLAIGVPAIAVDGWEDTADKLDALLLTL
;
A
#
# COMPACT_ATOMS: atom_id res chain seq x y z
N MET A 1 27.36 1.45 0.84
CA MET A 1 26.35 1.61 1.90
C MET A 1 26.51 0.43 2.85
N THR A 2 26.26 0.59 4.15
CA THR A 2 26.11 -0.55 5.05
C THR A 2 24.90 -1.38 4.61
N ALA A 3 24.94 -2.70 4.79
CA ALA A 3 23.80 -3.57 4.48
C ALA A 3 22.57 -3.14 5.29
N PRO A 4 21.38 -3.03 4.67
CA PRO A 4 20.16 -2.66 5.39
C PRO A 4 19.79 -3.74 6.42
N THR A 5 19.26 -3.33 7.56
CA THR A 5 18.70 -4.25 8.56
C THR A 5 17.26 -4.63 8.22
N LEU A 6 16.56 -3.75 7.51
CA LEU A 6 15.21 -3.98 7.00
C LEU A 6 15.07 -3.51 5.56
N VAL A 7 14.43 -4.31 4.72
CA VAL A 7 14.07 -3.91 3.35
C VAL A 7 12.55 -3.77 3.26
N ALA A 8 12.09 -2.59 2.88
CA ALA A 8 10.69 -2.24 2.77
C ALA A 8 10.29 -2.09 1.30
N PHE A 9 9.05 -2.42 0.98
CA PHE A 9 8.50 -2.39 -0.37
C PHE A 9 7.13 -1.75 -0.37
N ASP A 10 6.84 -0.92 -1.37
CA ASP A 10 5.47 -0.82 -1.86
C ASP A 10 4.99 -2.15 -2.48
N LEU A 11 3.68 -2.31 -2.64
CA LEU A 11 3.10 -3.51 -3.27
C LEU A 11 2.76 -3.30 -4.75
N ASP A 12 1.97 -2.28 -5.07
CA ASP A 12 1.32 -2.15 -6.37
C ASP A 12 2.27 -1.54 -7.39
N ASP A 13 2.45 -2.20 -8.54
CA ASP A 13 3.47 -1.88 -9.55
C ASP A 13 4.93 -1.89 -9.00
N THR A 14 5.15 -2.37 -7.76
CA THR A 14 6.47 -2.59 -7.14
C THR A 14 6.78 -4.09 -6.93
N LEU A 15 5.90 -4.84 -6.26
CA LEU A 15 6.05 -6.29 -6.04
C LEU A 15 5.09 -7.12 -6.91
N ALA A 16 4.01 -6.52 -7.37
CA ALA A 16 3.01 -7.12 -8.24
C ALA A 16 2.43 -6.06 -9.18
N PRO A 17 1.84 -6.42 -10.33
CA PRO A 17 0.97 -5.51 -11.06
C PRO A 17 -0.15 -4.96 -10.16
N SER A 18 -0.61 -3.72 -10.35
CA SER A 18 -1.65 -3.11 -9.50
C SER A 18 -2.87 -4.01 -9.22
N LYS A 19 -3.08 -4.33 -7.93
CA LYS A 19 -4.07 -5.25 -7.34
C LYS A 19 -3.95 -6.72 -7.78
N GLY A 20 -2.82 -7.11 -8.38
CA GLY A 20 -2.50 -8.47 -8.83
C GLY A 20 -1.78 -9.30 -7.78
N LEU A 21 -1.55 -10.58 -8.10
CA LEU A 21 -0.74 -11.48 -7.27
C LEU A 21 0.75 -11.21 -7.51
N ILE A 22 1.60 -11.40 -6.50
CA ILE A 22 3.05 -11.39 -6.72
C ILE A 22 3.44 -12.56 -7.62
N ASP A 23 4.43 -12.32 -8.50
CA ASP A 23 4.97 -13.37 -9.36
C ASP A 23 5.73 -14.42 -8.54
N PRO A 24 5.76 -15.71 -8.94
CA PRO A 24 6.56 -16.74 -8.28
C PRO A 24 8.04 -16.36 -8.09
N ARG A 25 8.62 -15.57 -9.01
CA ARG A 25 9.99 -15.02 -8.86
C ARG A 25 10.08 -14.10 -7.66
N ILE A 26 9.16 -13.15 -7.51
CA ILE A 26 9.11 -12.24 -6.35
C ILE A 26 8.90 -13.03 -5.06
N ALA A 27 7.99 -13.99 -5.04
CA ALA A 27 7.77 -14.84 -3.85
C ALA A 27 9.04 -15.60 -3.43
N ALA A 28 9.82 -16.10 -4.40
CA ALA A 28 11.09 -16.77 -4.12
C ALA A 28 12.15 -15.79 -3.58
N LEU A 29 12.24 -14.58 -4.13
CA LEU A 29 13.17 -13.55 -3.67
C LEU A 29 12.84 -13.08 -2.25
N LEU A 30 11.56 -12.83 -1.95
CA LEU A 30 11.12 -12.45 -0.60
C LEU A 30 11.47 -13.54 0.43
N ARG A 31 11.26 -14.83 0.10
CA ARG A 31 11.67 -15.93 0.98
C ARG A 31 13.17 -15.96 1.23
N THR A 32 13.98 -15.70 0.21
CA THR A 32 15.45 -15.65 0.37
C THR A 32 15.85 -14.47 1.26
N LEU A 33 15.24 -13.30 1.04
CA LEU A 33 15.52 -12.08 1.80
C LEU A 33 15.17 -12.23 3.29
N LEU A 34 14.01 -12.82 3.60
CA LEU A 34 13.53 -13.09 4.96
C LEU A 34 14.49 -13.93 5.81
N ARG A 35 15.43 -14.67 5.21
CA ARG A 35 16.44 -15.44 5.95
C ARG A 35 17.53 -14.59 6.57
N THR A 36 17.66 -13.33 6.14
CA THR A 36 18.81 -12.46 6.46
C THR A 36 18.40 -11.16 7.13
N VAL A 37 17.33 -10.53 6.64
CA VAL A 37 16.89 -9.20 7.08
C VAL A 37 15.40 -9.19 7.37
N ASP A 38 14.94 -8.18 8.11
CA ASP A 38 13.51 -7.93 8.23
C ASP A 38 12.96 -7.40 6.90
N VAL A 39 11.74 -7.79 6.55
CA VAL A 39 11.10 -7.39 5.29
C VAL A 39 9.77 -6.73 5.61
N ALA A 40 9.53 -5.54 5.07
CA ALA A 40 8.26 -4.85 5.22
C ALA A 40 7.56 -4.66 3.87
N ILE A 41 6.24 -4.84 3.84
CA ILE A 41 5.40 -4.50 2.70
C ILE A 41 4.35 -3.51 3.18
N ILE A 42 4.29 -2.33 2.56
CA ILE A 42 3.35 -1.25 2.89
C ILE A 42 2.56 -0.88 1.64
N SER A 43 1.23 -0.77 1.75
CA SER A 43 0.39 -0.39 0.61
C SER A 43 -0.94 0.18 1.12
N GLY A 44 -1.65 0.89 0.23
CA GLY A 44 -3.03 1.30 0.48
C GLY A 44 -4.02 0.13 0.50
N GLY A 45 -3.62 -1.06 0.02
CA GLY A 45 -4.46 -2.26 0.02
C GLY A 45 -4.86 -2.74 1.41
N ASN A 46 -6.00 -3.41 1.51
CA ASN A 46 -6.51 -3.98 2.77
C ASN A 46 -5.82 -5.32 3.13
N GLU A 47 -6.11 -5.82 4.34
CA GLU A 47 -5.55 -7.10 4.80
C GLU A 47 -5.92 -8.28 3.88
N ALA A 48 -7.14 -8.34 3.35
CA ALA A 48 -7.56 -9.41 2.45
C ALA A 48 -6.75 -9.41 1.13
N GLN A 49 -6.41 -8.23 0.62
CA GLN A 49 -5.50 -8.08 -0.52
C GLN A 49 -4.10 -8.58 -0.15
N PHE A 50 -3.54 -8.19 1.00
CA PHE A 50 -2.25 -8.73 1.46
C PHE A 50 -2.25 -10.26 1.60
N ARG A 51 -3.33 -10.83 2.15
CA ARG A 51 -3.48 -12.28 2.30
C ARG A 51 -3.50 -13.00 0.97
N SER A 52 -4.27 -12.49 0.00
CA SER A 52 -4.41 -13.12 -1.31
C SER A 52 -3.20 -12.88 -2.23
N GLN A 53 -2.71 -11.65 -2.29
CA GLN A 53 -1.67 -11.21 -3.23
C GLN A 53 -0.26 -11.60 -2.78
N VAL A 54 0.00 -11.65 -1.48
CA VAL A 54 1.33 -11.91 -0.92
C VAL A 54 1.35 -13.20 -0.11
N ILE A 55 0.63 -13.27 1.01
CA ILE A 55 0.78 -14.36 1.99
C ILE A 55 0.50 -15.73 1.34
N ALA A 56 -0.59 -15.86 0.59
CA ALA A 56 -0.95 -17.09 -0.10
C ALA A 56 0.10 -17.55 -1.13
N GLN A 57 0.93 -16.62 -1.64
CA GLN A 57 1.97 -16.91 -2.64
C GLN A 57 3.32 -17.29 -1.99
N LEU A 58 3.52 -17.03 -0.69
CA LEU A 58 4.75 -17.40 0.00
C LEU A 58 4.88 -18.91 0.25
N GLY A 59 3.78 -19.66 0.13
CA GLY A 59 3.76 -21.13 0.24
C GLY A 59 4.24 -21.61 1.60
N ASN A 60 5.06 -22.67 1.61
CA ASN A 60 5.56 -23.31 2.84
C ASN A 60 6.80 -22.60 3.43
N ALA A 61 6.80 -21.27 3.46
CA ALA A 61 7.87 -20.52 4.13
C ALA A 61 7.92 -20.91 5.63
N ASP A 62 9.11 -20.95 6.20
CA ASP A 62 9.28 -21.30 7.61
C ASP A 62 8.60 -20.24 8.50
N PRO A 63 7.78 -20.61 9.49
CA PRO A 63 7.18 -19.66 10.42
C PRO A 63 8.20 -18.70 11.09
N SER A 64 9.43 -19.16 11.29
CA SER A 64 10.51 -18.32 11.85
C SER A 64 11.04 -17.29 10.84
N ASP A 65 11.07 -17.61 9.54
CA ASP A 65 11.34 -16.63 8.48
C ASP A 65 10.16 -15.65 8.35
N LEU A 66 8.91 -16.15 8.38
CA LEU A 66 7.71 -15.31 8.31
C LEU A 66 7.56 -14.35 9.49
N ALA A 67 8.15 -14.66 10.65
CA ALA A 67 8.19 -13.75 11.80
C ALA A 67 8.93 -12.43 11.48
N ARG A 68 9.83 -12.41 10.48
CA ARG A 68 10.53 -11.22 9.97
C ARG A 68 9.75 -10.45 8.90
N LEU A 69 8.56 -10.93 8.52
CA LEU A 69 7.70 -10.23 7.59
C LEU A 69 6.76 -9.27 8.33
N HIS A 70 6.84 -7.99 7.97
CA HIS A 70 6.03 -6.89 8.48
C HIS A 70 5.03 -6.47 7.41
N LEU A 71 3.73 -6.55 7.70
CA LEU A 71 2.70 -6.17 6.75
C LEU A 71 1.98 -4.92 7.24
N LEU A 72 1.98 -3.87 6.42
CA LEU A 72 1.42 -2.55 6.73
C LEU A 72 0.31 -2.18 5.72
N PRO A 73 -0.84 -2.86 5.75
CA PRO A 73 -1.97 -2.51 4.89
C PRO A 73 -2.52 -1.12 5.25
N THR A 74 -3.30 -0.56 4.34
CA THR A 74 -3.97 0.74 4.52
C THR A 74 -2.99 1.85 4.96
N CYS A 75 -1.84 1.93 4.27
CA CYS A 75 -0.72 2.82 4.55
C CYS A 75 -0.19 2.76 6.00
N GLY A 76 -0.20 1.56 6.60
CA GLY A 76 0.28 1.35 7.96
C GLY A 76 -0.68 1.80 9.06
N THR A 77 -1.94 2.12 8.76
CA THR A 77 -2.99 2.24 9.79
C THR A 77 -3.32 0.90 10.46
N ARG A 78 -2.89 -0.20 9.82
CA ARG A 78 -2.79 -1.51 10.44
C ARG A 78 -1.39 -2.05 10.27
N TYR A 79 -0.99 -2.90 11.21
CA TYR A 79 0.29 -3.58 11.17
C TYR A 79 0.10 -5.02 11.63
N LEU A 80 0.54 -5.98 10.82
CA LEU A 80 0.44 -7.40 11.11
C LEU A 80 1.82 -8.05 11.20
N ARG A 81 1.90 -9.07 12.06
CA ARG A 81 3.07 -9.93 12.23
C ARG A 81 2.64 -11.39 12.31
N HIS A 82 3.52 -12.27 11.85
CA HIS A 82 3.31 -13.71 12.01
C HIS A 82 3.55 -14.11 13.46
N ASP A 83 2.56 -14.72 14.11
CA ASP A 83 2.60 -15.10 15.53
C ASP A 83 3.11 -16.54 15.78
N GLY A 84 3.54 -17.21 14.70
CA GLY A 84 3.94 -18.61 14.68
C GLY A 84 2.88 -19.53 14.05
N THR A 85 1.63 -19.06 13.94
CA THR A 85 0.53 -19.78 13.28
C THR A 85 -0.02 -19.03 12.07
N ASP A 86 -0.31 -17.74 12.21
CA ASP A 86 -0.82 -16.88 11.13
C ASP A 86 -0.37 -15.43 11.34
N PHE A 87 -0.65 -14.57 10.37
CA PHE A 87 -0.54 -13.12 10.53
C PHE A 87 -1.68 -12.59 11.39
N ALA A 88 -1.32 -11.97 12.51
CA ALA A 88 -2.23 -11.33 13.45
C ALA A 88 -1.94 -9.81 13.55
N PRO A 89 -2.96 -8.98 13.81
CA PRO A 89 -2.77 -7.56 13.97
C PRO A 89 -1.99 -7.25 15.26
N VAL A 90 -0.92 -6.48 15.12
CA VAL A 90 -0.23 -5.79 16.22
C VAL A 90 -1.04 -4.57 16.65
N TYR A 91 -1.58 -3.83 15.68
CA TYR A 91 -2.54 -2.76 15.91
C TYR A 91 -3.48 -2.56 14.72
N ALA A 92 -4.61 -1.90 14.99
CA ALA A 92 -5.52 -1.37 13.98
C ALA A 92 -6.09 -0.01 14.42
N HIS A 93 -5.93 1.00 13.58
CA HIS A 93 -6.44 2.35 13.81
C HIS A 93 -7.72 2.58 13.00
N ASP A 94 -8.80 1.94 13.43
CA ASP A 94 -10.08 2.01 12.73
C ASP A 94 -10.70 3.41 12.76
N LEU A 95 -11.40 3.76 11.68
CA LEU A 95 -12.25 4.94 11.62
C LEU A 95 -13.48 4.75 12.50
N SER A 96 -14.00 5.83 13.07
CA SER A 96 -15.28 5.77 13.75
C SER A 96 -16.41 5.49 12.75
N GLU A 97 -17.51 4.88 13.20
CA GLU A 97 -18.67 4.65 12.33
C GLU A 97 -19.24 5.97 11.75
N ALA A 98 -19.14 7.07 12.50
CA ALA A 98 -19.52 8.39 12.02
C ALA A 98 -18.62 8.86 10.87
N ASP A 99 -17.30 8.71 11.00
CA ASP A 99 -16.34 9.10 9.95
C ASP A 99 -16.50 8.23 8.70
N LYS A 100 -16.72 6.92 8.88
CA LYS A 100 -16.98 6.00 7.76
C LYS A 100 -18.22 6.40 6.98
N GLN A 101 -19.34 6.66 7.66
CA GLN A 101 -20.58 7.08 6.99
C GLN A 101 -20.44 8.44 6.30
N ALA A 102 -19.75 9.39 6.94
CA ALA A 102 -19.46 10.68 6.33
C ALA A 102 -18.60 10.53 5.06
N ALA A 103 -17.56 9.71 5.12
CA ALA A 103 -16.67 9.41 4.00
C ALA A 103 -17.40 8.73 2.84
N LEU A 104 -18.18 7.68 3.10
CA LEU A 104 -18.96 6.96 2.09
C LEU A 104 -19.98 7.89 1.41
N THR A 105 -20.67 8.71 2.20
CA THR A 105 -21.66 9.68 1.68
C THR A 105 -20.98 10.73 0.80
N ALA A 106 -19.89 11.33 1.28
CA ALA A 106 -19.16 12.35 0.53
C ALA A 106 -18.59 11.80 -0.78
N LEU A 107 -17.96 10.61 -0.76
CA LEU A 107 -17.44 9.98 -1.97
C LEU A 107 -18.53 9.73 -3.01
N ARG A 108 -19.67 9.18 -2.59
CA ARG A 108 -20.78 8.90 -3.49
C ARG A 108 -21.33 10.16 -4.13
N GLU A 109 -21.73 11.13 -3.31
CA GLU A 109 -22.39 12.35 -3.79
C GLU A 109 -21.46 13.20 -4.65
N GLU A 110 -20.17 13.33 -4.29
CA GLU A 110 -19.22 14.09 -5.11
C GLU A 110 -18.86 13.36 -6.41
N ALA A 111 -18.72 12.04 -6.40
CA ALA A 111 -18.49 11.27 -7.62
C ALA A 111 -19.69 11.36 -8.57
N GLU A 112 -20.93 11.25 -8.07
CA GLU A 112 -22.14 11.45 -8.87
C GLU A 112 -22.22 12.88 -9.42
N ARG A 113 -21.99 13.91 -8.58
CA ARG A 113 -22.01 15.33 -8.97
C ARG A 113 -20.97 15.66 -10.05
N LEU A 114 -19.80 15.04 -9.98
CA LEU A 114 -18.71 15.23 -10.96
C LEU A 114 -18.84 14.33 -12.20
N GLY A 115 -19.84 13.45 -12.27
CA GLY A 115 -20.02 12.50 -13.38
C GLY A 115 -18.94 11.42 -13.42
N LEU A 116 -18.38 11.06 -12.27
CA LEU A 116 -17.31 10.08 -12.09
C LEU A 116 -17.81 8.73 -11.53
N TRP A 117 -19.10 8.61 -11.24
CA TRP A 117 -19.69 7.37 -10.75
C TRP A 117 -19.99 6.41 -11.92
N GLU A 118 -19.32 5.26 -11.94
CA GLU A 118 -19.52 4.24 -12.96
C GLU A 118 -20.86 3.50 -12.74
N ALA A 119 -21.64 3.38 -13.81
CA ALA A 119 -22.95 2.72 -13.76
C ALA A 119 -22.80 1.19 -13.80
N GLU A 120 -21.77 0.68 -14.49
CA GLU A 120 -21.50 -0.74 -14.65
C GLU A 120 -20.11 -1.11 -14.14
N PRO A 121 -19.82 -0.98 -12.83
CA PRO A 121 -18.48 -1.17 -12.29
C PRO A 121 -18.11 -2.66 -12.19
N TRP A 122 -16.81 -2.94 -12.27
CA TRP A 122 -16.27 -4.27 -11.98
C TRP A 122 -16.18 -4.49 -10.46
N GLY A 123 -17.30 -4.88 -9.84
CA GLY A 123 -17.42 -4.99 -8.38
C GLY A 123 -17.70 -3.64 -7.72
N ASP A 124 -17.59 -3.61 -6.39
CA ASP A 124 -18.01 -2.43 -5.63
C ASP A 124 -17.11 -1.22 -5.90
N ILE A 125 -17.70 -0.03 -5.98
CA ILE A 125 -16.96 1.24 -6.10
C ILE A 125 -16.42 1.65 -4.74
N LEU A 126 -17.25 1.57 -3.69
CA LEU A 126 -16.91 1.93 -2.32
C LEU A 126 -16.58 0.69 -1.51
N GLU A 127 -15.51 0.75 -0.74
CA GLU A 127 -15.08 -0.32 0.15
C GLU A 127 -14.72 0.24 1.52
N ASP A 128 -15.35 -0.29 2.58
CA ASP A 128 -14.92 -0.05 3.96
C ASP A 128 -13.86 -1.08 4.35
N ARG A 129 -12.65 -0.59 4.61
CA ARG A 129 -11.51 -1.40 5.05
C ARG A 129 -11.32 -1.28 6.56
N GLY A 130 -12.22 -0.65 7.31
CA GLY A 130 -12.16 -0.39 8.75
C GLY A 130 -11.33 0.84 9.11
N SER A 131 -10.04 0.87 8.82
CA SER A 131 -9.16 2.04 9.03
C SER A 131 -9.07 2.98 7.82
N GLN A 132 -9.71 2.61 6.73
CA GLN A 132 -9.69 3.33 5.46
C GLN A 132 -11.00 3.10 4.71
N ILE A 133 -11.57 4.16 4.13
CA ILE A 133 -12.60 4.04 3.10
C ILE A 133 -11.92 4.25 1.74
N THR A 134 -12.22 3.38 0.78
CA THR A 134 -11.64 3.45 -0.57
C THR A 134 -12.74 3.54 -1.61
N PHE A 135 -12.66 4.55 -2.46
CA PHE A 135 -13.36 4.63 -3.73
C PHE A 135 -12.47 4.06 -4.84
N SER A 136 -13.02 3.26 -5.74
CA SER A 136 -12.39 2.83 -7.00
C SER A 136 -13.35 3.12 -8.14
N ALA A 137 -13.02 4.07 -9.01
CA ALA A 137 -13.95 4.62 -10.00
C ALA A 137 -14.62 3.57 -10.89
N LEU A 138 -13.86 2.56 -11.31
CA LEU A 138 -14.31 1.47 -12.16
C LEU A 138 -14.70 0.20 -11.38
N GLY A 139 -14.74 0.27 -10.04
CA GLY A 139 -14.91 -0.89 -9.15
C GLY A 139 -13.60 -1.59 -8.77
N GLN A 140 -13.63 -2.32 -7.65
CA GLN A 140 -12.43 -2.95 -7.08
C GLN A 140 -11.74 -3.99 -7.98
N ARG A 141 -12.47 -4.59 -8.93
CA ARG A 141 -12.00 -5.69 -9.81
C ARG A 141 -11.75 -5.26 -11.26
N ALA A 142 -11.67 -3.96 -11.53
CA ALA A 142 -11.45 -3.45 -12.88
C ALA A 142 -10.10 -3.90 -13.46
N PRO A 143 -10.03 -4.30 -14.75
CA PRO A 143 -8.78 -4.65 -15.43
C PRO A 143 -7.75 -3.51 -15.44
N ARG A 144 -6.45 -3.85 -15.45
CA ARG A 144 -5.35 -2.88 -15.39
C ARG A 144 -5.41 -1.84 -16.50
N GLU A 145 -5.63 -2.26 -17.74
CA GLU A 145 -5.70 -1.38 -18.91
C GLU A 145 -6.83 -0.34 -18.76
N ALA A 146 -8.04 -0.79 -18.45
CA ALA A 146 -9.18 0.10 -18.19
C ALA A 146 -8.90 1.09 -17.03
N LYS A 147 -8.25 0.61 -15.96
CA LYS A 147 -7.84 1.45 -14.83
C LYS A 147 -6.82 2.52 -15.23
N HIS A 148 -5.91 2.24 -16.15
CA HIS A 148 -4.89 3.18 -16.61
C HIS A 148 -5.50 4.25 -17.53
N ASP A 149 -6.37 3.83 -18.44
CA ASP A 149 -6.99 4.71 -19.43
C ASP A 149 -8.05 5.66 -18.84
N TRP A 150 -8.56 5.34 -17.65
CA TRP A 150 -9.65 6.10 -17.03
C TRP A 150 -9.26 7.54 -16.64
N ASP A 151 -8.07 7.73 -16.06
CA ASP A 151 -7.58 9.05 -15.63
C ASP A 151 -6.06 9.21 -15.84
N PRO A 152 -5.59 9.24 -17.11
CA PRO A 152 -4.15 9.24 -17.43
C PRO A 152 -3.41 10.45 -16.88
N THR A 153 -4.12 11.57 -16.69
CA THR A 153 -3.55 12.83 -16.19
C THR A 153 -3.68 12.98 -14.67
N GLY A 154 -4.47 12.14 -14.00
CA GLY A 154 -4.81 12.29 -12.59
C GLY A 154 -5.84 13.40 -12.29
N ALA A 155 -6.32 14.13 -13.30
CA ALA A 155 -7.19 15.29 -13.12
C ALA A 155 -8.56 14.91 -12.52
N LYS A 156 -9.12 13.75 -12.90
CA LYS A 156 -10.42 13.30 -12.36
C LYS A 156 -10.30 12.98 -10.88
N ARG A 157 -9.25 12.26 -10.48
CA ARG A 157 -8.99 11.95 -9.07
C ARG A 157 -8.65 13.18 -8.25
N ALA A 158 -7.87 14.11 -8.80
CA ALA A 158 -7.59 15.37 -8.11
C ALA A 158 -8.88 16.16 -7.84
N ALA A 159 -9.76 16.30 -8.83
CA ALA A 159 -11.04 16.98 -8.67
C ALA A 159 -11.95 16.30 -7.63
N LEU A 160 -12.05 14.96 -7.65
CA LEU A 160 -12.83 14.21 -6.67
C LEU A 160 -12.24 14.32 -5.26
N ARG A 161 -10.91 14.16 -5.12
CA ARG A 161 -10.18 14.33 -3.86
C ARG A 161 -10.49 15.68 -3.24
N ASP A 162 -10.35 16.77 -4.00
CA ASP A 162 -10.51 18.13 -3.48
C ASP A 162 -11.96 18.40 -3.05
N ALA A 163 -12.93 17.93 -3.83
CA ALA A 163 -14.34 18.06 -3.49
C ALA A 163 -14.70 17.30 -2.20
N VAL A 164 -14.16 16.09 -2.03
CA VAL A 164 -14.42 15.24 -0.86
C VAL A 164 -13.68 15.75 0.37
N ALA A 165 -12.42 16.19 0.22
CA ALA A 165 -11.62 16.78 1.30
C ALA A 165 -12.30 18.01 1.91
N ALA A 166 -12.92 18.86 1.09
CA ALA A 166 -13.66 20.02 1.56
C ALA A 166 -14.84 19.66 2.50
N ARG A 167 -15.38 18.44 2.40
CA ARG A 167 -16.48 17.95 3.24
C ARG A 167 -16.01 17.23 4.49
N LEU A 168 -14.74 16.83 4.56
CA LEU A 168 -14.18 15.97 5.59
C LEU A 168 -12.91 16.59 6.21
N PRO A 169 -12.98 17.80 6.80
CA PRO A 169 -11.79 18.53 7.26
C PRO A 169 -11.01 17.84 8.38
N GLY A 170 -11.58 16.83 9.04
CA GLY A 170 -10.91 16.03 10.08
C GLY A 170 -10.27 14.73 9.57
N LEU A 171 -10.41 14.42 8.28
CA LEU A 171 -9.90 13.20 7.66
C LEU A 171 -8.89 13.55 6.57
N GLU A 172 -8.01 12.59 6.27
CA GLU A 172 -7.06 12.70 5.18
C GLU A 172 -7.67 12.06 3.92
N VAL A 173 -7.70 12.79 2.81
CA VAL A 173 -8.25 12.31 1.53
C VAL A 173 -7.13 12.35 0.48
N ARG A 174 -6.75 11.19 -0.03
CA ARG A 174 -5.62 11.04 -0.97
C ARG A 174 -6.04 10.33 -2.25
N SER A 175 -5.37 10.66 -3.34
CA SER A 175 -5.46 9.86 -4.56
C SER A 175 -4.59 8.60 -4.40
N GLY A 176 -5.17 7.44 -4.70
CA GLY A 176 -4.50 6.14 -4.67
C GLY A 176 -4.51 5.46 -6.04
N GLY A 177 -3.47 4.69 -6.36
CA GLY A 177 -3.37 3.93 -7.61
C GLY A 177 -3.63 4.77 -8.86
N SER A 178 -4.40 4.24 -9.81
CA SER A 178 -4.81 4.95 -11.03
C SER A 178 -6.30 5.35 -11.07
N THR A 179 -7.15 4.74 -10.25
CA THR A 179 -8.61 5.01 -10.21
C THR A 179 -9.17 5.24 -8.81
N SER A 180 -8.33 5.31 -7.79
CA SER A 180 -8.79 5.27 -6.40
C SER A 180 -8.65 6.60 -5.65
N ILE A 181 -9.54 6.79 -4.68
CA ILE A 181 -9.45 7.80 -3.62
C ILE A 181 -9.52 7.06 -2.28
N ASP A 182 -8.57 7.33 -1.41
CA ASP A 182 -8.45 6.71 -0.09
C ASP A 182 -8.68 7.76 1.00
N ILE A 183 -9.51 7.42 1.98
CA ILE A 183 -9.85 8.27 3.12
C ILE A 183 -9.44 7.57 4.40
N THR A 184 -8.61 8.23 5.21
CA THR A 184 -8.11 7.74 6.49
C THR A 184 -8.20 8.82 7.56
N GLN A 185 -7.76 8.54 8.78
CA GLN A 185 -7.48 9.60 9.76
C GLN A 185 -6.46 10.61 9.21
N ALA A 186 -6.51 11.84 9.72
CA ALA A 186 -5.57 12.91 9.39
C ALA A 186 -4.11 12.49 9.57
N GLY A 187 -3.22 12.88 8.64
CA GLY A 187 -1.78 12.66 8.78
C GLY A 187 -1.29 11.22 8.53
N ILE A 188 -2.15 10.37 7.97
CA ILE A 188 -1.76 9.03 7.52
C ILE A 188 -1.18 9.12 6.12
N ASP A 189 0.00 8.53 5.91
CA ASP A 189 0.65 8.29 4.63
C ASP A 189 1.66 7.14 4.80
N LYS A 190 2.47 6.83 3.77
CA LYS A 190 3.51 5.81 3.93
C LYS A 190 4.58 6.22 4.94
N ALA A 191 4.82 7.52 5.16
CA ALA A 191 5.74 8.00 6.18
C ALA A 191 5.22 7.74 7.60
N PHE A 192 3.92 7.82 7.84
CA PHE A 192 3.28 7.36 9.08
C PHE A 192 3.57 5.88 9.30
N GLY A 193 3.27 5.03 8.30
CA GLY A 193 3.52 3.59 8.40
C GLY A 193 4.98 3.24 8.68
N MET A 194 5.93 3.89 8.00
CA MET A 194 7.36 3.70 8.22
C MET A 194 7.82 4.16 9.61
N ARG A 195 7.24 5.25 10.15
CA ARG A 195 7.52 5.69 11.53
C ARG A 195 6.96 4.71 12.56
N GLN A 196 5.76 4.18 12.34
CA GLN A 196 5.20 3.14 13.20
C GLN A 196 6.06 1.86 13.16
N LEU A 197 6.50 1.46 11.97
CA LEU A 197 7.40 0.33 11.79
C LEU A 197 8.69 0.52 12.59
N ALA A 198 9.38 1.65 12.42
CA ALA A 198 10.60 1.98 13.16
C ALA A 198 10.39 1.96 14.68
N ALA A 199 9.27 2.49 15.17
CA ALA A 199 8.94 2.48 16.60
C ALA A 199 8.72 1.05 17.16
N HIS A 200 8.14 0.15 16.36
CA HIS A 200 7.86 -1.22 16.79
C HIS A 200 9.04 -2.18 16.62
N THR A 201 9.92 -1.93 15.63
CA THR A 201 11.10 -2.78 15.40
C THR A 201 12.33 -2.28 16.13
N GLY A 202 12.39 -0.98 16.46
CA GLY A 202 13.59 -0.33 16.97
C GLY A 202 14.67 -0.10 15.89
N ILE A 203 14.39 -0.42 14.63
CA ILE A 203 15.31 -0.21 13.49
C ILE A 203 15.20 1.24 13.04
N ALA A 204 16.32 1.95 12.91
CA ALA A 204 16.28 3.35 12.48
C ALA A 204 15.93 3.46 10.99
N LEU A 205 15.27 4.55 10.60
CA LEU A 205 14.89 4.81 9.20
C LEU A 205 16.10 4.78 8.23
N ALA A 206 17.28 5.21 8.70
CA ALA A 206 18.51 5.21 7.92
C ALA A 206 19.14 3.80 7.73
N GLU A 207 18.68 2.80 8.51
CA GLU A 207 19.08 1.40 8.40
C GLU A 207 18.09 0.59 7.54
N MET A 208 17.06 1.24 7.02
CA MET A 208 16.09 0.66 6.11
C MET A 208 16.45 0.95 4.66
N LEU A 209 15.98 0.11 3.74
CA LEU A 209 16.03 0.35 2.30
C LEU A 209 14.63 0.16 1.71
N PHE A 210 14.07 1.20 1.09
CA PHE A 210 12.73 1.17 0.52
C PHE A 210 12.74 0.99 -1.01
N TYR A 211 11.83 0.19 -1.55
CA TYR A 211 11.57 0.06 -2.99
C TYR A 211 10.16 0.57 -3.29
N GLY A 212 10.01 1.43 -4.30
CA GLY A 212 8.71 1.93 -4.73
C GLY A 212 8.74 2.55 -6.12
N ASP A 213 7.59 2.58 -6.79
CA ASP A 213 7.46 3.05 -8.16
C ASP A 213 7.16 4.56 -8.24
N ARG A 214 6.56 5.15 -7.20
CA ARG A 214 6.14 6.57 -7.17
C ARG A 214 6.90 7.42 -6.17
N LEU A 215 8.23 7.45 -6.30
CA LEU A 215 9.14 8.29 -5.52
C LEU A 215 9.27 9.73 -6.07
N ASP A 216 8.55 10.06 -7.15
CA ASP A 216 8.44 11.42 -7.70
C ASP A 216 7.64 12.36 -6.77
N GLU A 217 7.86 13.67 -6.88
CA GLU A 217 7.10 14.66 -6.09
C GLU A 217 5.59 14.52 -6.35
N GLY A 218 4.83 14.31 -5.27
CA GLY A 218 3.39 14.04 -5.34
C GLY A 218 3.02 12.56 -5.54
N GLY A 219 4.01 11.68 -5.77
CA GLY A 219 3.86 10.24 -5.71
C GLY A 219 3.58 9.74 -4.29
N ASN A 220 2.95 8.56 -4.17
CA ASN A 220 2.52 8.04 -2.87
C ASN A 220 3.69 7.46 -2.04
N ASP A 221 4.85 7.19 -2.66
CA ASP A 221 6.08 6.71 -1.99
C ASP A 221 7.00 7.86 -1.58
N TYR A 222 6.91 9.01 -2.22
CA TYR A 222 7.72 10.18 -1.89
C TYR A 222 7.76 10.52 -0.39
N PRO A 223 6.68 10.39 0.40
CA PRO A 223 6.75 10.59 1.85
C PRO A 223 7.81 9.72 2.55
N VAL A 224 8.08 8.50 2.08
CA VAL A 224 9.10 7.61 2.63
C VAL A 224 10.50 8.18 2.40
N LEU A 225 10.77 8.64 1.18
CA LEU A 225 12.02 9.33 0.84
C LEU A 225 12.18 10.63 1.63
N ALA A 226 11.10 11.40 1.78
CA ALA A 226 11.10 12.70 2.46
C ALA A 226 11.43 12.61 3.96
N ILE A 227 11.15 11.48 4.61
CA ILE A 227 11.54 11.23 6.01
C ILE A 227 12.94 10.65 6.17
N GLY A 228 13.71 10.54 5.08
CA GLY A 228 15.11 10.15 5.11
C GLY A 228 15.38 8.64 5.06
N VAL A 229 14.40 7.83 4.63
CA VAL A 229 14.64 6.41 4.32
C VAL A 229 15.36 6.32 2.97
N PRO A 230 16.54 5.67 2.89
CA PRO A 230 17.17 5.34 1.61
C PRO A 230 16.19 4.59 0.70
N ALA A 231 16.00 5.05 -0.54
CA ALA A 231 15.01 4.48 -1.44
C ALA A 231 15.59 4.16 -2.82
N ILE A 232 15.04 3.13 -3.45
CA ILE A 232 15.32 2.68 -4.82
C ILE A 232 14.02 2.81 -5.61
N ALA A 233 14.04 3.67 -6.63
CA ALA A 233 12.94 3.76 -7.58
C ALA A 233 12.91 2.51 -8.46
N VAL A 234 11.71 2.01 -8.77
CA VAL A 234 11.51 0.88 -9.68
C VAL A 234 10.45 1.18 -10.74
N ASP A 235 10.55 0.54 -11.90
CA ASP A 235 9.59 0.72 -13.00
C ASP A 235 8.48 -0.36 -13.03
N GLY A 236 8.56 -1.36 -12.15
CA GLY A 236 7.71 -2.55 -12.15
C GLY A 236 8.25 -3.67 -11.28
N TRP A 237 7.48 -4.75 -11.15
CA TRP A 237 7.90 -5.92 -10.38
C TRP A 237 9.10 -6.65 -11.00
N GLU A 238 9.24 -6.60 -12.33
CA GLU A 238 10.39 -7.19 -13.03
C GLU A 238 11.69 -6.47 -12.65
N ASP A 239 11.67 -5.14 -12.61
CA ASP A 239 12.81 -4.31 -12.23
C ASP A 239 13.14 -4.44 -10.73
N THR A 240 12.11 -4.52 -9.87
CA THR A 240 12.29 -4.88 -8.45
C THR A 240 12.99 -6.23 -8.30
N ALA A 241 12.59 -7.24 -9.07
CA ALA A 241 13.21 -8.56 -9.01
C ALA A 241 14.68 -8.53 -9.41
N ASP A 242 15.02 -7.84 -10.50
CA ASP A 242 16.41 -7.69 -10.99
C ASP A 242 17.28 -6.94 -9.96
N LYS A 243 16.75 -5.88 -9.33
CA LYS A 243 17.46 -5.14 -8.28
C LYS A 243 17.60 -5.94 -6.98
N LEU A 244 16.64 -6.80 -6.65
CA LEU A 244 16.75 -7.71 -5.51
C LEU A 244 17.79 -8.80 -5.71
N ASP A 245 17.90 -9.35 -6.91
CA ASP A 245 19.00 -10.28 -7.25
C ASP A 245 20.36 -9.61 -6.98
N ALA A 246 20.52 -8.35 -7.38
CA ALA A 246 21.74 -7.59 -7.10
C ALA A 246 21.96 -7.32 -5.60
N LEU A 247 20.92 -6.96 -4.86
CA LEU A 247 21.00 -6.71 -3.41
C LEU A 247 21.41 -7.98 -2.65
N LEU A 248 20.82 -9.12 -2.97
CA LEU A 248 21.09 -10.40 -2.29
C LEU A 248 22.54 -10.87 -2.41
N LEU A 249 23.27 -10.42 -3.44
CA LEU A 249 24.72 -10.70 -3.57
C LEU A 249 25.57 -9.90 -2.56
N THR A 250 24.99 -8.91 -1.90
CA THR A 250 25.68 -7.99 -0.98
C THR A 250 25.28 -8.13 0.49
N LEU A 251 24.25 -8.95 0.77
CA LEU A 251 23.77 -9.28 2.12
C LEU A 251 24.48 -10.53 2.64
#